data_AF-A0A257WU59-F1
#
_entry.id   AF-A0A257WU59-F1
#
_cell.length_a   1.000
_cell.length_b   1.000
_cell.length_c   1.000
_cell.angle_alpha   90.00
_cell.angle_beta   90.00
_cell.angle_gamma   90.00
#
_symmetry.space_group_name_H-M   'P 1'
#
loop_
_entity.id
_entity.type
_entity.pdbx_description
1 polymer ?
#
loop_
_entity_poly.entity_id
_entity_poly.type
_entity_poly.pdbx_seq_one_letter_code
_entity_poly.pdbx_strand_id
1 'polypeptide(L)'
;MALRKHLALAALGAVLGAILLTTAPGVAAEEQPWRLVWAEEFDGDRLDETRWTHAADCGGGGNNERQCYVVSPDTVSVRDGLLRLTAIKRKTRGLANPWAGPTGPMKTGDYASGKIVSQGKASWLYGRIEARARVPGGQGVWPAIWMMPETNAYGGWPRSGEIDILETINLGAPCDTCEGGRENRTFGTIHFGKGPGADHRQLGGHTVSAPTADDFHVYAVEWSAGKIDWFVDGVRYFTATAEDWKPADGEASPAPFDQPFHLILNLAFGGAWPEGANARGVDEAALPATMEVDWVRVSQR
;
A
#
# COMPACT_ATOMS: atom_id res chain seq x y z
N MET A 1 3.33 91.14 53.37
CA MET A 1 2.51 91.51 52.19
C MET A 1 2.96 90.63 51.04
N ALA A 2 2.35 89.45 50.89
CA ALA A 2 2.84 88.37 50.03
C ALA A 2 2.02 88.32 48.73
N LEU A 3 2.72 88.43 47.59
CA LEU A 3 2.13 88.33 46.25
C LEU A 3 2.30 86.90 45.74
N ARG A 4 1.21 86.14 45.61
CA ARG A 4 1.18 84.83 44.94
C ARG A 4 0.98 85.03 43.43
N LYS A 5 1.87 84.45 42.63
CA LYS A 5 1.72 84.27 41.17
C LYS A 5 0.96 82.97 40.90
N HIS A 6 -0.10 83.02 40.11
CA HIS A 6 -0.78 81.83 39.58
C HIS A 6 -0.20 81.47 38.21
N LEU A 7 0.34 80.26 38.06
CA LEU A 7 0.61 79.60 36.79
C LEU A 7 -0.56 78.66 36.49
N ALA A 8 -1.20 78.82 35.33
CA ALA A 8 -2.18 77.87 34.81
C ALA A 8 -1.44 76.81 33.97
N LEU A 9 -1.64 75.54 34.29
CA LEU A 9 -1.12 74.39 33.56
C LEU A 9 -2.19 73.93 32.54
N ALA A 10 -1.87 73.95 31.25
CA ALA A 10 -2.73 73.38 30.21
C ALA A 10 -2.41 71.88 30.05
N ALA A 11 -3.42 71.02 30.19
CA ALA A 11 -3.31 69.59 29.93
C ALA A 11 -3.62 69.29 28.46
N LEU A 12 -2.64 68.73 27.73
CA LEU A 12 -2.84 68.15 26.39
C LEU A 12 -3.32 66.71 26.56
N GLY A 13 -4.56 66.42 26.14
CA GLY A 13 -5.07 65.05 26.05
C GLY A 13 -4.62 64.39 24.74
N ALA A 14 -3.87 63.30 24.83
CA ALA A 14 -3.55 62.45 23.69
C ALA A 14 -4.69 61.46 23.43
N VAL A 15 -5.29 61.51 22.24
CA VAL A 15 -6.27 60.51 21.78
C VAL A 15 -5.50 59.42 21.02
N LEU A 16 -5.33 58.24 21.64
CA LEU A 16 -4.91 57.03 20.93
C LEU A 16 -6.11 56.45 20.17
N GLY A 17 -6.09 56.53 18.85
CA GLY A 17 -7.00 55.77 17.99
C GLY A 17 -6.53 54.32 17.88
N ALA A 18 -7.29 53.38 18.45
CA ALA A 18 -7.07 51.95 18.24
C ALA A 18 -7.53 51.56 16.83
N ILE A 19 -6.60 51.19 15.95
CA ILE A 19 -6.89 50.56 14.68
C ILE A 19 -7.21 49.08 14.97
N LEU A 20 -8.50 48.74 14.95
CA LEU A 20 -8.94 47.34 14.92
C LEU A 20 -8.64 46.77 13.53
N LEU A 21 -7.56 46.00 13.41
CA LEU A 21 -7.39 45.08 12.29
C LEU A 21 -8.39 43.93 12.45
N THR A 22 -9.50 44.00 11.72
CA THR A 22 -10.38 42.84 11.54
C THR A 22 -9.67 41.83 10.64
N THR A 23 -9.15 40.76 11.24
CA THR A 23 -8.69 39.60 10.48
C THR A 23 -9.92 38.94 9.85
N ALA A 24 -10.02 38.98 8.53
CA ALA A 24 -11.02 38.18 7.82
C ALA A 24 -10.75 36.70 8.16
N PRO A 25 -11.79 35.90 8.50
CA PRO A 25 -11.61 34.48 8.70
C PRO A 25 -11.07 33.88 7.39
N GLY A 26 -9.90 33.25 7.48
CA GLY A 26 -9.33 32.52 6.35
C GLY A 26 -10.32 31.46 5.92
N VAL A 27 -10.82 31.58 4.68
CA VAL A 27 -11.61 30.53 4.06
C VAL A 27 -10.67 29.34 3.94
N ALA A 28 -10.86 28.32 4.77
CA ALA A 28 -10.17 27.05 4.58
C ALA A 28 -10.47 26.60 3.15
N ALA A 29 -9.43 26.34 2.36
CA ALA A 29 -9.62 25.81 1.02
C ALA A 29 -10.42 24.51 1.14
N GLU A 30 -11.62 24.48 0.58
CA GLU A 30 -12.42 23.26 0.47
C GLU A 30 -11.57 22.24 -0.30
N GLU A 31 -11.26 21.09 0.31
CA GLU A 31 -10.52 20.04 -0.39
C GLU A 31 -11.38 19.59 -1.60
N GLN A 32 -10.78 19.65 -2.79
CA GLN A 32 -11.47 19.21 -4.02
C GLN A 32 -11.94 17.76 -3.85
N PRO A 33 -13.19 17.44 -4.25
CA PRO A 33 -13.71 16.09 -4.10
C PRO A 33 -12.95 15.13 -5.02
N TRP A 34 -12.67 13.92 -4.52
CA TRP A 34 -12.13 12.82 -5.31
C TRP A 34 -13.02 12.52 -6.53
N ARG A 35 -12.40 12.41 -7.71
CA ARG A 35 -13.08 12.01 -8.95
C ARG A 35 -12.52 10.68 -9.44
N LEU A 36 -13.39 9.71 -9.72
CA LEU A 36 -13.00 8.44 -10.30
C LEU A 36 -12.34 8.67 -11.67
N VAL A 37 -11.10 8.21 -11.83
CA VAL A 37 -10.32 8.34 -13.08
C VAL A 37 -10.04 6.99 -13.74
N TRP A 38 -10.07 5.91 -12.97
CA TRP A 38 -9.88 4.55 -13.48
C TRP A 38 -10.59 3.54 -12.57
N ALA A 39 -11.15 2.49 -13.14
CA ALA A 39 -11.82 1.43 -12.40
C ALA A 39 -11.76 0.11 -13.17
N GLU A 40 -11.49 -0.98 -12.46
CA GLU A 40 -11.68 -2.36 -12.88
C GLU A 40 -12.71 -3.03 -11.97
N GLU A 41 -13.79 -3.53 -12.56
CA GLU A 41 -14.93 -4.14 -11.85
C GLU A 41 -15.00 -5.66 -12.08
N PHE A 42 -14.10 -6.22 -12.89
CA PHE A 42 -13.98 -7.66 -13.17
C PHE A 42 -15.28 -8.34 -13.66
N ASP A 43 -16.16 -7.59 -14.32
CA ASP A 43 -17.44 -8.06 -14.89
C ASP A 43 -17.30 -9.01 -16.08
N GLY A 44 -16.08 -9.16 -16.62
CA GLY A 44 -15.80 -10.02 -17.76
C GLY A 44 -15.79 -11.53 -17.44
N ASP A 45 -15.44 -12.33 -18.46
CA ASP A 45 -15.25 -13.78 -18.36
C ASP A 45 -13.77 -14.21 -18.32
N ARG A 46 -12.87 -13.23 -18.40
CA ARG A 46 -11.42 -13.36 -18.41
C ARG A 46 -10.76 -12.04 -17.98
N LEU A 47 -9.47 -12.10 -17.64
CA LEU A 47 -8.71 -10.91 -17.29
C LEU A 47 -8.66 -9.93 -18.49
N ASP A 48 -8.92 -8.64 -18.22
CA ASP A 48 -8.71 -7.61 -19.23
C ASP A 48 -7.21 -7.36 -19.41
N GLU A 49 -6.64 -8.01 -20.44
CA GLU A 49 -5.24 -7.88 -20.79
C GLU A 49 -4.86 -6.50 -21.35
N THR A 50 -5.81 -5.60 -21.62
CA THR A 50 -5.49 -4.20 -21.91
C THR A 50 -5.14 -3.41 -20.64
N ARG A 51 -5.53 -3.93 -19.46
CA ARG A 51 -5.32 -3.31 -18.15
C ARG A 51 -4.31 -4.04 -17.28
N TRP A 52 -4.24 -5.36 -17.41
CA TRP A 52 -3.43 -6.22 -16.54
C TRP A 52 -2.54 -7.16 -17.33
N THR A 53 -1.33 -7.39 -16.85
CA THR A 53 -0.40 -8.41 -17.35
C THR A 53 -0.26 -9.49 -16.29
N HIS A 54 -0.31 -10.76 -16.68
CA HIS A 54 0.07 -11.84 -15.78
C HIS A 54 1.57 -11.81 -15.51
N ALA A 55 1.96 -11.94 -14.24
CA ALA A 55 3.35 -12.28 -13.91
C ALA A 55 3.52 -13.80 -13.92
N ALA A 56 4.68 -14.27 -14.39
CA ALA A 56 4.99 -15.69 -14.46
C ALA A 56 6.47 -15.95 -14.14
N ASP A 57 6.73 -16.55 -12.98
CA ASP A 57 8.05 -16.89 -12.48
C ASP A 57 7.96 -17.88 -11.30
N CYS A 58 9.09 -18.44 -10.89
CA CYS A 58 9.29 -19.25 -9.68
C CYS A 58 10.35 -18.63 -8.75
N GLY A 59 10.67 -17.36 -8.96
CA GLY A 59 11.63 -16.60 -8.15
C GLY A 59 10.97 -15.91 -6.96
N GLY A 60 9.66 -15.68 -7.03
CA GLY A 60 8.91 -14.92 -6.02
C GLY A 60 9.25 -13.43 -6.10
N GLY A 61 8.98 -12.69 -5.01
CA GLY A 61 9.30 -11.27 -4.86
C GLY A 61 10.64 -10.96 -4.20
N GLY A 62 11.53 -11.96 -4.02
CA GLY A 62 12.76 -11.80 -3.23
C GLY A 62 12.61 -12.16 -1.74
N ASN A 63 11.44 -12.65 -1.33
CA ASN A 63 11.11 -12.93 0.07
C ASN A 63 11.19 -14.42 0.45
N ASN A 64 11.93 -15.23 -0.30
CA ASN A 64 12.00 -16.70 -0.13
C ASN A 64 10.63 -17.41 -0.26
N GLU A 65 9.75 -16.86 -1.10
CA GLU A 65 8.44 -17.41 -1.41
C GLU A 65 8.51 -18.80 -2.07
N ARG A 66 7.48 -19.63 -1.88
CA ARG A 66 7.46 -21.04 -2.34
C ARG A 66 6.70 -21.26 -3.64
N GLN A 67 5.79 -20.36 -4.01
CA GLN A 67 4.98 -20.49 -5.21
C GLN A 67 5.73 -20.14 -6.50
N CYS A 68 5.30 -20.76 -7.58
CA CYS A 68 5.49 -20.25 -8.93
C CYS A 68 4.23 -19.47 -9.33
N TYR A 69 4.39 -18.20 -9.70
CA TYR A 69 3.33 -17.49 -10.41
C TYR A 69 3.19 -18.03 -11.82
N VAL A 70 1.97 -18.34 -12.25
CA VAL A 70 1.70 -18.92 -13.57
C VAL A 70 0.44 -18.38 -14.21
N VAL A 71 0.47 -18.35 -15.55
CA VAL A 71 -0.69 -18.04 -16.39
C VAL A 71 -1.53 -19.31 -16.54
N SER A 72 -2.55 -19.47 -15.69
CA SER A 72 -3.44 -20.62 -15.68
C SER A 72 -4.81 -20.22 -15.13
N PRO A 73 -5.92 -20.73 -15.69
CA PRO A 73 -7.25 -20.48 -15.15
C PRO A 73 -7.44 -21.01 -13.73
N ASP A 74 -6.59 -21.94 -13.28
CA ASP A 74 -6.62 -22.47 -11.90
C ASP A 74 -6.00 -21.51 -10.87
N THR A 75 -5.22 -20.52 -11.33
CA THR A 75 -4.49 -19.59 -10.45
C THR A 75 -4.88 -18.14 -10.67
N VAL A 76 -5.36 -17.78 -11.87
CA VAL A 76 -5.92 -16.47 -12.18
C VAL A 76 -7.19 -16.67 -13.01
N SER A 77 -8.34 -16.25 -12.49
CA SER A 77 -9.59 -16.26 -13.23
C SER A 77 -10.42 -15.01 -12.94
N VAL A 78 -11.25 -14.61 -13.90
CA VAL A 78 -12.22 -13.52 -13.75
C VAL A 78 -13.58 -14.07 -14.15
N ARG A 79 -14.51 -14.16 -13.19
CA ARG A 79 -15.88 -14.66 -13.39
C ARG A 79 -16.79 -14.12 -12.32
N ASP A 80 -18.06 -13.89 -12.65
CA ASP A 80 -19.11 -13.47 -11.72
C ASP A 80 -18.77 -12.15 -10.99
N GLY A 81 -18.16 -11.20 -11.71
CA GLY A 81 -17.75 -9.90 -11.15
C GLY A 81 -16.53 -9.96 -10.22
N LEU A 82 -15.79 -11.08 -10.21
CA LEU A 82 -14.67 -11.28 -9.30
C LEU A 82 -13.40 -11.72 -10.05
N LEU A 83 -12.30 -11.03 -9.79
CA LEU A 83 -10.96 -11.59 -9.98
C LEU A 83 -10.68 -12.59 -8.86
N ARG A 84 -10.13 -13.75 -9.20
CA ARG A 84 -9.67 -14.77 -8.27
C ARG A 84 -8.21 -15.09 -8.50
N LEU A 85 -7.41 -14.91 -7.46
CA LEU A 85 -6.01 -15.32 -7.41
C LEU A 85 -5.92 -16.49 -6.44
N THR A 86 -5.58 -17.67 -6.97
CA THR A 86 -5.63 -18.92 -6.20
C THR A 86 -4.25 -19.55 -6.09
N ALA A 87 -3.82 -19.81 -4.85
CA ALA A 87 -2.64 -20.61 -4.55
C ALA A 87 -3.05 -22.08 -4.43
N ILE A 88 -2.31 -22.97 -5.10
CA ILE A 88 -2.57 -24.42 -5.14
C ILE A 88 -1.28 -25.23 -5.00
N LYS A 89 -1.39 -26.44 -4.46
CA LYS A 89 -0.31 -27.43 -4.50
C LYS A 89 -0.25 -28.04 -5.90
N ARG A 90 0.70 -27.55 -6.71
CA ARG A 90 0.93 -28.02 -8.08
C ARG A 90 2.39 -27.83 -8.44
N LYS A 91 3.07 -28.95 -8.71
CA LYS A 91 4.44 -28.93 -9.21
C LYS A 91 4.50 -28.17 -10.55
N THR A 92 5.33 -27.14 -10.57
CA THR A 92 5.34 -26.13 -11.63
C THR A 92 6.77 -25.72 -11.94
N ARG A 93 7.08 -25.48 -13.22
CA ARG A 93 8.40 -25.03 -13.66
C ARG A 93 8.30 -23.64 -14.30
N GLY A 94 9.18 -22.74 -13.90
CA GLY A 94 9.18 -21.33 -14.33
C GLY A 94 10.56 -20.69 -14.13
N LEU A 95 10.68 -19.41 -14.49
CA LEU A 95 11.92 -18.64 -14.34
C LEU A 95 12.30 -18.52 -12.86
N ALA A 96 13.51 -18.93 -12.49
CA ALA A 96 14.00 -18.82 -11.11
C ALA A 96 14.30 -17.37 -10.71
N ASN A 97 14.50 -16.49 -11.67
CA ASN A 97 14.74 -15.07 -11.47
C ASN A 97 14.07 -14.29 -12.62
N PRO A 98 12.96 -13.57 -12.36
CA PRO A 98 12.26 -12.80 -13.40
C PRO A 98 13.11 -11.63 -13.95
N TRP A 99 14.09 -11.14 -13.18
CA TRP A 99 14.99 -10.06 -13.59
C TRP A 99 16.17 -10.53 -14.46
N ALA A 100 16.38 -11.84 -14.60
CA ALA A 100 17.41 -12.41 -15.48
C ALA A 100 17.00 -12.44 -16.96
N GLY A 101 15.80 -11.94 -17.29
CA GLY A 101 15.24 -11.99 -18.63
C GLY A 101 14.58 -13.34 -18.98
N PRO A 102 13.99 -13.46 -20.18
CA PRO A 102 13.15 -14.60 -20.56
C PRO A 102 13.93 -15.91 -20.73
N THR A 103 15.26 -15.84 -20.82
CA THR A 103 16.17 -16.99 -20.93
C THR A 103 16.91 -17.27 -19.63
N GLY A 104 16.43 -16.73 -18.51
CA GLY A 104 17.01 -16.96 -17.19
C GLY A 104 16.97 -18.43 -16.76
N PRO A 105 17.69 -18.78 -15.68
CA PRO A 105 17.65 -20.13 -15.12
C PRO A 105 16.21 -20.50 -14.74
N MET A 106 15.85 -21.78 -14.93
CA MET A 106 14.53 -22.30 -14.57
C MET A 106 14.58 -23.03 -13.24
N LYS A 107 13.52 -22.94 -12.45
CA LYS A 107 13.32 -23.68 -11.20
C LYS A 107 11.99 -24.43 -11.25
N THR A 108 11.92 -25.54 -10.52
CA THR A 108 10.66 -26.24 -10.24
C THR A 108 10.25 -25.94 -8.81
N GLY A 109 9.04 -25.42 -8.62
CA GLY A 109 8.38 -25.26 -7.32
C GLY A 109 7.25 -26.28 -7.15
N ASP A 110 6.83 -26.50 -5.91
CA ASP A 110 5.74 -27.44 -5.58
C ASP A 110 4.36 -26.78 -5.49
N TYR A 111 4.32 -25.44 -5.58
CA TYR A 111 3.11 -24.64 -5.49
C TYR A 111 2.98 -23.72 -6.70
N ALA A 112 1.74 -23.41 -7.08
CA ALA A 112 1.42 -22.45 -8.12
C ALA A 112 0.48 -21.38 -7.57
N SER A 113 0.59 -20.15 -8.06
CA SER A 113 -0.33 -19.06 -7.69
C SER A 113 -0.49 -18.02 -8.80
N GLY A 114 -1.31 -17.00 -8.54
CA GLY A 114 -1.62 -15.89 -9.42
C GLY A 114 -1.00 -14.56 -8.98
N LYS A 115 -0.48 -13.82 -9.95
CA LYS A 115 -0.04 -12.43 -9.80
C LYS A 115 -0.35 -11.66 -11.08
N ILE A 116 -0.91 -10.46 -10.94
CA ILE A 116 -1.17 -9.54 -12.04
C ILE A 116 -0.57 -8.17 -11.74
N VAL A 117 -0.15 -7.48 -12.79
CA VAL A 117 0.47 -6.15 -12.71
C VAL A 117 -0.14 -5.20 -13.73
N SER A 118 -0.32 -3.93 -13.38
CA SER A 118 -0.78 -2.89 -14.32
C SER A 118 0.38 -2.14 -15.01
N GLN A 119 1.63 -2.55 -14.76
CA GLN A 119 2.82 -1.92 -15.34
C GLN A 119 2.73 -1.81 -16.87
N GLY A 120 3.10 -0.65 -17.41
CA GLY A 120 3.02 -0.36 -18.85
C GLY A 120 1.60 -0.18 -19.40
N LYS A 121 0.58 -0.28 -18.55
CA LYS A 121 -0.85 -0.16 -18.92
C LYS A 121 -1.53 0.97 -18.16
N ALA A 122 -1.34 1.00 -16.84
CA ALA A 122 -1.85 2.05 -15.98
C ALA A 122 -0.94 2.26 -14.76
N SER A 123 -0.64 3.53 -14.47
CA SER A 123 0.05 3.98 -13.28
C SER A 123 -0.44 5.37 -12.90
N TRP A 124 -0.32 5.73 -11.63
CA TRP A 124 -0.84 6.99 -11.09
C TRP A 124 0.19 7.66 -10.21
N LEU A 125 0.27 8.97 -10.32
CA LEU A 125 0.95 9.81 -9.34
C LEU A 125 -0.12 10.46 -8.47
N TYR A 126 -0.13 10.10 -7.19
CA TYR A 126 -1.14 10.52 -6.22
C TYR A 126 -2.55 10.04 -6.56
N GLY A 127 -3.41 10.01 -5.54
CA GLY A 127 -4.77 9.53 -5.68
C GLY A 127 -5.29 8.87 -4.43
N ARG A 128 -6.57 8.53 -4.46
CA ARG A 128 -7.16 7.51 -3.61
C ARG A 128 -7.21 6.22 -4.41
N ILE A 129 -6.44 5.22 -3.99
CA ILE A 129 -6.40 3.89 -4.62
C ILE A 129 -7.08 2.93 -3.67
N GLU A 130 -8.11 2.25 -4.17
CA GLU A 130 -8.98 1.39 -3.39
C GLU A 130 -9.13 0.04 -4.09
N ALA A 131 -9.19 -1.01 -3.29
CA ALA A 131 -9.59 -2.33 -3.75
C ALA A 131 -10.55 -2.97 -2.74
N ARG A 132 -11.68 -3.48 -3.25
CA ARG A 132 -12.59 -4.30 -2.44
C ARG A 132 -12.23 -5.76 -2.63
N ALA A 133 -11.74 -6.38 -1.57
CA ALA A 133 -11.23 -7.74 -1.64
C ALA A 133 -11.62 -8.56 -0.42
N ARG A 134 -11.72 -9.88 -0.62
CA ARG A 134 -11.75 -10.90 0.41
C ARG A 134 -10.45 -11.68 0.34
N VAL A 135 -9.75 -11.76 1.47
CA VAL A 135 -8.42 -12.36 1.54
C VAL A 135 -8.45 -13.71 2.27
N PRO A 136 -7.75 -14.74 1.78
CA PRO A 136 -7.77 -16.07 2.39
C PRO A 136 -6.93 -16.12 3.67
N GLY A 137 -7.27 -17.06 4.54
CA GLY A 137 -6.51 -17.38 5.74
C GLY A 137 -5.71 -18.67 5.64
N GLY A 138 -4.91 -18.93 6.67
CA GLY A 138 -4.12 -20.16 6.85
C GLY A 138 -2.61 -19.90 6.91
N GLN A 139 -1.90 -20.75 7.65
CA GLN A 139 -0.45 -20.65 7.86
C GLN A 139 0.29 -20.80 6.52
N GLY A 140 1.11 -19.80 6.19
CA GLY A 140 1.86 -19.69 4.94
C GLY A 140 1.18 -18.82 3.88
N VAL A 141 -0.08 -18.44 4.04
CA VAL A 141 -0.83 -17.66 3.04
C VAL A 141 -0.51 -16.17 3.17
N TRP A 142 -0.19 -15.50 2.06
CA TRP A 142 0.22 -14.09 2.02
C TRP A 142 -0.38 -13.34 0.81
N PRO A 143 -1.63 -12.85 0.92
CA PRO A 143 -2.24 -11.97 -0.07
C PRO A 143 -1.68 -10.55 0.01
N ALA A 144 -1.52 -9.90 -1.15
CA ALA A 144 -1.03 -8.53 -1.23
C ALA A 144 -1.74 -7.72 -2.32
N ILE A 145 -2.03 -6.45 -2.01
CA ILE A 145 -2.38 -5.38 -2.94
C ILE A 145 -1.41 -4.24 -2.68
N TRP A 146 -0.59 -3.94 -3.66
CA TRP A 146 0.56 -3.07 -3.47
C TRP A 146 0.92 -2.38 -4.77
N MET A 147 1.84 -1.44 -4.69
CA MET A 147 2.20 -0.55 -5.77
C MET A 147 3.72 -0.43 -5.87
N MET A 148 4.20 -0.44 -7.11
CA MET A 148 5.61 -0.24 -7.44
C MET A 148 5.74 0.90 -8.45
N PRO A 149 6.87 1.61 -8.49
CA PRO A 149 7.09 2.70 -9.42
C PRO A 149 7.01 2.18 -10.87
N GLU A 150 6.37 2.94 -11.75
CA GLU A 150 6.30 2.63 -13.18
C GLU A 150 7.70 2.61 -13.80
N THR A 151 8.54 3.56 -13.38
CA THR A 151 9.94 3.66 -13.77
C THR A 151 10.83 3.76 -12.54
N ASN A 152 12.01 3.14 -12.59
CA ASN A 152 13.00 3.21 -11.52
C ASN A 152 13.78 4.53 -11.55
N ALA A 153 13.08 5.67 -11.44
CA ALA A 153 13.65 7.02 -11.58
C ALA A 153 14.82 7.28 -10.63
N TYR A 154 14.84 6.61 -9.48
CA TYR A 154 15.84 6.77 -8.42
C TYR A 154 16.79 5.58 -8.28
N GLY A 155 16.71 4.63 -9.22
CA GLY A 155 17.43 3.35 -9.20
C GLY A 155 16.54 2.18 -8.78
N GLY A 156 17.13 0.99 -8.74
CA GLY A 156 16.41 -0.23 -8.36
C GLY A 156 15.87 -0.20 -6.93
N TRP A 157 15.02 -1.16 -6.60
CA TRP A 157 14.44 -1.29 -5.26
C TRP A 157 15.52 -1.30 -4.16
N PRO A 158 15.29 -0.63 -3.01
CA PRO A 158 14.09 0.12 -2.62
C PRO A 158 14.15 1.61 -2.98
N ARG A 159 15.13 2.06 -3.78
CA ARG A 159 15.37 3.50 -4.01
C ARG A 159 14.21 4.23 -4.66
N SER A 160 13.47 3.55 -5.55
CA SER A 160 12.31 4.13 -6.22
C SER A 160 10.98 3.89 -5.49
N GLY A 161 11.01 3.25 -4.31
CA GLY A 161 9.86 3.08 -3.44
C GLY A 161 8.99 1.85 -3.72
N GLU A 162 8.11 1.59 -2.76
CA GLU A 162 7.03 0.59 -2.77
C GLU A 162 5.94 1.07 -1.80
N ILE A 163 4.67 0.90 -2.16
CA ILE A 163 3.52 1.23 -1.29
C ILE A 163 2.62 0.00 -1.19
N ASP A 164 2.56 -0.61 -0.01
CA ASP A 164 1.71 -1.76 0.29
C ASP A 164 0.38 -1.26 0.84
N ILE A 165 -0.70 -1.41 0.08
CA ILE A 165 -2.05 -1.00 0.47
C ILE A 165 -2.63 -2.03 1.44
N LEU A 166 -2.38 -3.31 1.15
CA LEU A 166 -2.84 -4.46 1.91
C LEU A 166 -1.75 -5.53 1.87
N GLU A 167 -1.31 -5.93 3.05
CA GLU A 167 -0.71 -7.24 3.27
C GLU A 167 -1.37 -7.91 4.48
N THR A 168 -1.59 -9.22 4.39
CA THR A 168 -1.81 -10.08 5.56
C THR A 168 -0.88 -11.28 5.45
N ILE A 169 -0.54 -11.87 6.59
CA ILE A 169 0.11 -13.18 6.62
C ILE A 169 -0.63 -14.08 7.58
N ASN A 170 -0.66 -15.39 7.31
CA ASN A 170 -1.13 -16.40 8.24
C ASN A 170 -2.52 -16.13 8.84
N LEU A 171 -3.40 -15.42 8.12
CA LEU A 171 -4.63 -14.91 8.70
C LEU A 171 -5.48 -16.04 9.31
N GLY A 172 -5.95 -15.85 10.54
CA GLY A 172 -6.68 -16.86 11.30
C GLY A 172 -5.82 -17.93 11.97
N ALA A 173 -4.52 -18.00 11.70
CA ALA A 173 -3.62 -18.93 12.39
C ALA A 173 -3.47 -18.54 13.88
N PRO A 174 -3.21 -19.50 14.77
CA PRO A 174 -2.94 -19.21 16.18
C PRO A 174 -1.83 -18.17 16.37
N CYS A 175 -2.06 -17.21 17.27
CA CYS A 175 -1.12 -16.15 17.58
C CYS A 175 -1.25 -15.73 19.04
N ASP A 176 -0.28 -16.13 19.86
CA ASP A 176 -0.31 -15.87 21.32
C ASP A 176 -0.22 -14.38 21.67
N THR A 177 0.33 -13.56 20.78
CA THR A 177 0.52 -12.12 20.98
C THR A 177 -0.53 -11.26 20.28
N CYS A 178 -1.43 -11.86 19.49
CA CYS A 178 -2.46 -11.14 18.74
C CYS A 178 -3.77 -11.09 19.54
N GLU A 179 -4.56 -10.06 19.27
CA GLU A 179 -5.88 -9.92 19.84
C GLU A 179 -6.77 -11.11 19.46
N GLY A 180 -7.46 -11.70 20.43
CA GLY A 180 -8.31 -12.87 20.20
C GLY A 180 -7.55 -14.18 19.93
N GLY A 181 -6.22 -14.21 20.15
CA GLY A 181 -5.42 -15.43 20.06
C GLY A 181 -5.16 -15.95 18.64
N ARG A 182 -5.43 -15.14 17.63
CA ARG A 182 -5.27 -15.47 16.21
C ARG A 182 -4.69 -14.30 15.44
N GLU A 183 -3.95 -14.58 14.38
CA GLU A 183 -3.52 -13.54 13.47
C GLU A 183 -4.73 -12.93 12.78
N ASN A 184 -4.85 -11.62 12.88
CA ASN A 184 -6.00 -10.84 12.46
C ASN A 184 -5.59 -9.44 12.03
N ARG A 185 -4.32 -9.25 11.65
CA ARG A 185 -3.79 -7.94 11.28
C ARG A 185 -3.74 -7.77 9.78
N THR A 186 -4.15 -6.58 9.35
CA THR A 186 -3.87 -6.03 8.03
C THR A 186 -2.77 -5.00 8.17
N PHE A 187 -1.74 -5.10 7.33
CA PHE A 187 -0.58 -4.23 7.31
C PHE A 187 -0.65 -3.30 6.09
N GLY A 188 -0.21 -2.05 6.30
CA GLY A 188 0.09 -1.12 5.22
C GLY A 188 1.45 -0.51 5.47
N THR A 189 2.29 -0.50 4.44
CA THR A 189 3.72 -0.24 4.57
C THR A 189 4.22 0.58 3.39
N ILE A 190 5.25 1.38 3.61
CA ILE A 190 6.11 1.92 2.56
C ILE A 190 7.52 1.38 2.70
N HIS A 191 8.14 1.02 1.58
CA HIS A 191 9.55 0.62 1.53
C HIS A 191 10.36 1.66 0.76
N PHE A 192 11.51 2.02 1.30
CA PHE A 192 12.41 3.03 0.74
C PHE A 192 13.84 2.82 1.24
N GLY A 193 14.82 3.56 0.73
CA GLY A 193 16.19 3.51 1.25
C GLY A 193 17.26 3.71 0.19
N LYS A 194 18.53 3.78 0.62
CA LYS A 194 19.67 3.99 -0.29
C LYS A 194 20.05 2.72 -1.08
N GLY A 195 19.49 1.57 -0.73
CA GLY A 195 19.80 0.28 -1.31
C GLY A 195 19.11 -0.85 -0.54
N PRO A 196 19.22 -2.11 -1.00
CA PRO A 196 18.68 -3.27 -0.28
C PRO A 196 19.50 -3.58 0.98
N GLY A 197 19.01 -4.51 1.80
CA GLY A 197 19.75 -5.00 2.98
C GLY A 197 19.84 -3.94 4.08
N ALA A 198 21.04 -3.58 4.52
CA ALA A 198 21.23 -2.65 5.63
C ALA A 198 20.78 -1.21 5.33
N ASP A 199 20.67 -0.85 4.06
CA ASP A 199 20.21 0.48 3.61
C ASP A 199 18.69 0.56 3.39
N HIS A 200 18.00 -0.58 3.47
CA HIS A 200 16.55 -0.66 3.34
C HIS A 200 15.87 -0.15 4.60
N ARG A 201 14.80 0.61 4.39
CA ARG A 201 13.92 1.13 5.43
C ARG A 201 12.49 0.80 5.04
N GLN A 202 11.69 0.55 6.07
CA GLN A 202 10.25 0.41 5.92
C GLN A 202 9.56 1.14 7.06
N LEU A 203 8.39 1.70 6.76
CA LEU A 203 7.53 2.32 7.75
C LEU A 203 6.10 1.90 7.46
N GLY A 204 5.40 1.42 8.49
CA GLY A 204 4.04 0.93 8.33
C GLY A 204 3.30 0.84 9.65
N GLY A 205 2.00 0.62 9.53
CA GLY A 205 1.09 0.35 10.65
C GLY A 205 0.24 -0.86 10.36
N HIS A 206 -0.56 -1.25 11.35
CA HIS A 206 -1.54 -2.32 11.17
C HIS A 206 -2.85 -2.02 11.90
N THR A 207 -3.90 -2.71 11.48
CA THR A 207 -5.22 -2.71 12.15
C THR A 207 -5.75 -4.13 12.25
N VAL A 208 -6.62 -4.36 13.24
CA VAL A 208 -7.38 -5.60 13.42
C VAL A 208 -8.82 -5.50 12.94
N SER A 209 -9.25 -4.31 12.47
CA SER A 209 -10.66 -4.01 12.23
C SER A 209 -11.30 -4.79 11.07
N ALA A 210 -10.52 -5.53 10.27
CA ALA A 210 -11.01 -6.10 9.01
C ALA A 210 -10.04 -7.10 8.32
N PRO A 211 -9.63 -8.17 9.01
CA PRO A 211 -9.43 -9.38 8.22
C PRO A 211 -10.10 -10.59 8.87
N THR A 212 -11.27 -10.92 8.36
CA THR A 212 -11.78 -12.29 8.36
C THR A 212 -11.61 -12.84 6.95
N ALA A 213 -11.42 -14.15 6.80
CA ALA A 213 -11.43 -14.78 5.49
C ALA A 213 -12.85 -14.86 4.88
N ASP A 214 -13.86 -14.38 5.63
CA ASP A 214 -15.26 -14.58 5.34
C ASP A 214 -15.87 -13.40 4.56
N ASP A 215 -15.42 -12.18 4.85
CA ASP A 215 -16.02 -10.94 4.35
C ASP A 215 -15.12 -10.17 3.35
N PHE A 216 -15.78 -9.39 2.50
CA PHE A 216 -15.10 -8.41 1.65
C PHE A 216 -14.92 -7.09 2.40
N HIS A 217 -13.71 -6.55 2.34
CA HIS A 217 -13.34 -5.27 2.91
C HIS A 217 -12.77 -4.34 1.85
N VAL A 218 -12.85 -3.04 2.08
CA VAL A 218 -12.24 -2.02 1.22
C VAL A 218 -10.91 -1.59 1.81
N TYR A 219 -9.82 -1.93 1.12
CA TYR A 219 -8.46 -1.53 1.46
C TYR A 219 -8.08 -0.33 0.61
N ALA A 220 -7.52 0.70 1.23
CA ALA A 220 -7.24 1.94 0.52
C ALA A 220 -5.98 2.67 1.01
N VAL A 221 -5.37 3.39 0.07
CA VAL A 221 -4.45 4.49 0.37
C VAL A 221 -4.98 5.80 -0.19
N GLU A 222 -4.86 6.88 0.57
CA GLU A 222 -4.91 8.24 0.05
C GLU A 222 -3.48 8.79 0.02
N TRP A 223 -2.96 8.95 -1.19
CA TRP A 223 -1.58 9.36 -1.44
C TRP A 223 -1.55 10.74 -2.08
N SER A 224 -0.73 11.61 -1.52
CA SER A 224 -0.44 12.97 -1.97
C SER A 224 1.06 13.26 -1.84
N ALA A 225 1.51 14.40 -2.37
CA ALA A 225 2.92 14.78 -2.43
C ALA A 225 3.71 14.75 -1.10
N GLY A 226 3.02 14.81 0.04
CA GLY A 226 3.69 14.76 1.33
C GLY A 226 3.04 13.89 2.38
N LYS A 227 2.06 13.07 2.00
CA LYS A 227 1.31 12.24 2.95
C LYS A 227 0.70 11.04 2.25
N ILE A 228 0.79 9.88 2.90
CA ILE A 228 0.07 8.66 2.56
C ILE A 228 -0.72 8.24 3.79
N ASP A 229 -2.03 8.10 3.66
CA ASP A 229 -2.93 7.61 4.69
C ASP A 229 -3.48 6.24 4.28
N TRP A 230 -3.47 5.26 5.18
CA TRP A 230 -4.01 3.92 4.95
C TRP A 230 -5.34 3.73 5.66
N PHE A 231 -6.25 3.04 4.99
CA PHE A 231 -7.60 2.80 5.46
C PHE A 231 -8.01 1.35 5.25
N VAL A 232 -8.84 0.86 6.17
CA VAL A 232 -9.71 -0.29 5.91
C VAL A 232 -11.14 0.10 6.22
N ASP A 233 -12.06 -0.18 5.29
CA ASP A 233 -13.49 0.18 5.37
C ASP A 233 -13.73 1.66 5.71
N GLY A 234 -12.91 2.53 5.12
CA GLY A 234 -12.97 3.99 5.32
C GLY A 234 -12.41 4.47 6.67
N VAL A 235 -11.94 3.57 7.54
CA VAL A 235 -11.31 3.92 8.81
C VAL A 235 -9.80 4.00 8.62
N ARG A 236 -9.25 5.21 8.78
CA ARG A 236 -7.80 5.44 8.73
C ARG A 236 -7.12 4.77 9.93
N TYR A 237 -6.09 3.97 9.70
CA TYR A 237 -5.32 3.33 10.78
C TYR A 237 -3.84 3.72 10.78
N PHE A 238 -3.31 4.25 9.68
CA PHE A 238 -1.91 4.65 9.60
C PHE A 238 -1.72 5.88 8.70
N THR A 239 -0.69 6.65 9.00
CA THR A 239 -0.25 7.81 8.22
C THR A 239 1.26 7.83 8.17
N ALA A 240 1.81 8.00 6.98
CA ALA A 240 3.20 8.37 6.76
C ALA A 240 3.23 9.75 6.09
N THR A 241 4.21 10.56 6.46
CA THR A 241 4.41 11.92 5.96
C THR A 241 5.76 12.05 5.27
N ALA A 242 5.95 13.14 4.52
CA ALA A 242 7.21 13.42 3.85
C ALA A 242 8.41 13.41 4.79
N GLU A 243 8.23 13.74 6.07
CA GLU A 243 9.31 13.73 7.06
C GLU A 243 9.80 12.31 7.36
N ASP A 244 8.94 11.30 7.21
CA ASP A 244 9.25 9.91 7.52
C ASP A 244 10.16 9.25 6.47
N TRP A 245 9.98 9.62 5.20
CA TRP A 245 10.77 9.07 4.08
C TRP A 245 11.85 10.04 3.56
N LYS A 246 12.02 11.19 4.21
CA LYS A 246 13.14 12.11 3.98
C LYS A 246 14.25 11.83 5.02
N PRO A 247 15.46 11.47 4.60
CA PRO A 247 16.58 11.35 5.53
C PRO A 247 16.86 12.67 6.27
N ALA A 248 17.15 12.58 7.58
CA ALA A 248 17.49 13.74 8.41
C ALA A 248 18.87 14.34 8.10
N ASP A 249 19.71 13.67 7.31
CA ASP A 249 21.10 14.06 6.99
C ASP A 249 21.21 14.97 5.76
N GLY A 250 20.08 15.39 5.15
CA GLY A 250 20.10 16.29 3.99
C GLY A 250 20.66 15.65 2.72
N GLU A 251 20.94 14.34 2.74
CA GLU A 251 21.22 13.62 1.50
C GLU A 251 19.93 13.54 0.71
N ALA A 252 19.97 14.09 -0.51
CA ALA A 252 18.91 14.01 -1.48
C ALA A 252 18.69 12.53 -1.89
N SER A 253 17.99 11.77 -1.05
CA SER A 253 17.10 10.75 -1.56
C SER A 253 15.89 11.54 -2.04
N PRO A 254 15.72 11.74 -3.36
CA PRO A 254 14.47 12.34 -3.84
C PRO A 254 13.32 11.51 -3.26
N ALA A 255 12.29 12.19 -2.78
CA ALA A 255 11.18 11.54 -2.09
C ALA A 255 10.62 10.45 -3.01
N PRO A 256 10.74 9.14 -2.68
CA PRO A 256 10.50 8.10 -3.69
C PRO A 256 9.03 8.04 -4.13
N PHE A 257 8.15 8.58 -3.31
CA PHE A 257 6.70 8.60 -3.51
C PHE A 257 6.23 9.87 -4.26
N ASP A 258 6.99 10.33 -5.25
CA ASP A 258 6.67 11.47 -6.12
C ASP A 258 6.66 11.12 -7.62
N GLN A 259 6.76 9.82 -7.95
CA GLN A 259 6.68 9.28 -9.31
C GLN A 259 5.38 8.50 -9.52
N PRO A 260 4.95 8.23 -10.76
CA PRO A 260 3.82 7.34 -11.01
C PRO A 260 4.09 5.90 -10.56
N PHE A 261 3.11 5.27 -9.92
CA PHE A 261 3.18 3.88 -9.45
C PHE A 261 2.07 3.04 -10.11
N HIS A 262 2.41 1.81 -10.50
CA HIS A 262 1.48 0.81 -11.01
C HIS A 262 1.04 -0.14 -9.91
N LEU A 263 -0.10 -0.81 -10.10
CA LEU A 263 -0.67 -1.76 -9.16
C LEU A 263 -0.16 -3.18 -9.39
N ILE A 264 -0.05 -3.92 -8.29
CA ILE A 264 0.25 -5.33 -8.23
C ILE A 264 -0.72 -6.02 -7.28
N LEU A 265 -1.37 -7.08 -7.76
CA LEU A 265 -2.22 -7.95 -6.95
C LEU A 265 -1.65 -9.37 -7.04
N ASN A 266 -1.37 -9.99 -5.89
CA ASN A 266 -0.91 -11.38 -5.84
C ASN A 266 -1.37 -12.12 -4.60
N LEU A 267 -1.30 -13.45 -4.70
CA LEU A 267 -1.38 -14.34 -3.56
C LEU A 267 -0.09 -15.15 -3.45
N ALA A 268 0.79 -14.79 -2.53
CA ALA A 268 2.00 -15.56 -2.23
C ALA A 268 1.67 -16.74 -1.28
N PHE A 269 2.55 -17.75 -1.28
CA PHE A 269 2.52 -18.87 -0.35
C PHE A 269 3.92 -19.20 0.16
N GLY A 270 4.06 -19.27 1.48
CA GLY A 270 5.35 -19.29 2.16
C GLY A 270 6.10 -17.96 2.03
N GLY A 271 7.38 -17.98 2.36
CA GLY A 271 8.20 -16.77 2.46
C GLY A 271 8.73 -16.54 3.86
N ALA A 272 9.81 -15.77 3.97
CA ALA A 272 10.52 -15.55 5.22
C ALA A 272 9.62 -14.98 6.32
N TRP A 273 8.68 -14.09 5.97
CA TRP A 273 7.75 -13.50 6.93
C TRP A 273 6.67 -14.47 7.41
N PRO A 274 5.79 -15.04 6.56
CA PRO A 274 4.78 -15.97 7.02
C PRO A 274 5.38 -17.23 7.69
N GLU A 275 6.50 -17.76 7.19
CA GLU A 275 7.14 -18.94 7.79
C GLU A 275 7.92 -18.65 9.08
N GLY A 276 8.26 -17.39 9.34
CA GLY A 276 8.90 -16.95 10.57
C GLY A 276 7.93 -16.65 11.71
N ALA A 277 6.64 -16.45 11.40
CA ALA A 277 5.59 -16.06 12.33
C ALA A 277 4.66 -17.23 12.71
N ASN A 278 3.85 -17.02 13.76
CA ASN A 278 2.81 -17.96 14.21
C ASN A 278 3.36 -19.38 14.45
N ALA A 279 2.78 -20.40 13.81
CA ALA A 279 3.20 -21.79 13.96
C ALA A 279 4.55 -22.12 13.30
N ARG A 280 5.11 -21.15 12.57
CA ARG A 280 6.29 -21.28 11.68
C ARG A 280 6.06 -22.25 10.53
N GLY A 281 6.86 -22.09 9.48
CA GLY A 281 6.70 -22.86 8.23
C GLY A 281 5.37 -22.59 7.53
N VAL A 282 4.94 -23.54 6.72
CA VAL A 282 3.68 -23.50 5.96
C VAL A 282 2.79 -24.68 6.35
N ASP A 283 1.47 -24.49 6.27
CA ASP A 283 0.50 -25.57 6.38
C ASP A 283 -0.23 -25.75 5.05
N GLU A 284 0.00 -26.89 4.39
CA GLU A 284 -0.65 -27.20 3.13
C GLU A 284 -2.16 -27.43 3.27
N ALA A 285 -2.69 -27.64 4.49
CA ALA A 285 -4.13 -27.72 4.73
C ALA A 285 -4.85 -26.40 4.43
N ALA A 286 -4.13 -25.28 4.34
CA ALA A 286 -4.65 -23.99 3.90
C ALA A 286 -4.91 -23.92 2.38
N LEU A 287 -4.44 -24.91 1.60
CA LEU A 287 -4.59 -24.93 0.14
C LEU A 287 -5.77 -25.79 -0.32
N PRO A 288 -6.50 -25.38 -1.36
CA PRO A 288 -6.34 -24.16 -2.12
C PRO A 288 -6.76 -22.91 -1.33
N ALA A 289 -5.99 -21.84 -1.44
CA ALA A 289 -6.32 -20.52 -0.88
C ALA A 289 -6.68 -19.58 -2.02
N THR A 290 -7.75 -18.80 -1.90
CA THR A 290 -8.19 -17.87 -2.95
C THR A 290 -8.40 -16.47 -2.39
N MET A 291 -7.70 -15.50 -2.98
CA MET A 291 -8.00 -14.09 -2.85
C MET A 291 -9.00 -13.69 -3.93
N GLU A 292 -10.09 -13.05 -3.52
CA GLU A 292 -11.13 -12.56 -4.42
C GLU A 292 -11.14 -11.04 -4.39
N VAL A 293 -11.14 -10.40 -5.56
CA VAL A 293 -11.19 -8.95 -5.71
C VAL A 293 -12.41 -8.61 -6.55
N ASP A 294 -13.30 -7.81 -5.95
CA ASP A 294 -14.54 -7.33 -6.56
C ASP A 294 -14.29 -6.16 -7.49
N TRP A 295 -13.52 -5.17 -7.01
CA TRP A 295 -13.10 -4.08 -7.87
C TRP A 295 -11.82 -3.43 -7.38
N VAL A 296 -11.17 -2.72 -8.30
CA VAL A 296 -10.07 -1.79 -8.03
C VAL A 296 -10.44 -0.44 -8.63
N ARG A 297 -10.38 0.62 -7.83
CA ARG A 297 -10.75 1.98 -8.24
C ARG A 297 -9.67 2.97 -7.87
N VAL A 298 -9.44 3.93 -8.77
CA VAL A 298 -8.52 5.03 -8.56
C VAL A 298 -9.24 6.34 -8.78
N SER A 299 -9.15 7.22 -7.79
CA SER A 299 -9.69 8.57 -7.84
C SER A 299 -8.59 9.61 -7.65
N GLN A 300 -8.71 10.77 -8.29
CA GLN A 300 -7.77 11.88 -8.18
C GLN A 300 -8.48 13.20 -7.87
N ARG A 301 -7.72 14.17 -7.33
CA ARG A 301 -8.17 15.52 -6.99
C ARG A 301 -7.27 16.57 -7.63
#